data_AF-A0A8H4VB70-F1
#
_entry.id   AF-A0A8H4VB70-F1
#
_cell.length_a   1.000
_cell.length_b   1.000
_cell.length_c   1.000
_cell.angle_alpha   90.00
_cell.angle_beta   90.00
_cell.angle_gamma   90.00
#
_symmetry.space_group_name_H-M   'P 1'
#
loop_
_entity.id
_entity.type
_entity.pdbx_description
1 polymer ?
#
loop_
_entity_poly.entity_id
_entity_poly.type
_entity_poly.pdbx_seq_one_letter_code
_entity_poly.pdbx_strand_id
1 'polypeptide(L)'
;MSSSDDSPRPRVFFDVAIGGKPAGRITMELYSDLVPKTAENFRCLCTGEKGLGKSGKPLHYKGSIFHRVIKQFMIQGGDFTAGDGTGGESIYGAKFEDEAFPMKHEKPFLLSMANAGPNTNGSQFFITTVPTPHLDNKHVVFGHVLNGKSVVRQIENLKVTTGDKPGKEALIVDCGQLTGDAALAADVTKPDSMGDPYEDFPEDCADGLDAAKISKIASDCKDYGNKAFKAGDLTLALAKYDKGLRYLNEDADADVDTDDAALKSSLDALRFSLNNNAALVSIKLNAWEEAIRYASSALDAPATSDADRAKASYRRGFAHVRAKDEEAALTDLEEAHRLAPSDAVVSHELAAVKTKAAARAAKEKAAYKKFFS
;
A
#
# COMPACT_ATOMS: atom_id res chain seq x y z
N MET A 1 -43.22 1.51 -22.26
CA MET A 1 -42.66 2.64 -21.52
C MET A 1 -42.03 2.06 -20.27
N SER A 2 -40.72 1.80 -20.31
CA SER A 2 -39.97 1.21 -19.19
C SER A 2 -39.71 2.31 -18.18
N SER A 3 -40.33 2.24 -17.01
CA SER A 3 -39.92 3.04 -15.86
C SER A 3 -38.53 2.57 -15.44
N SER A 4 -37.49 3.28 -15.86
CA SER A 4 -36.19 3.19 -15.19
C SER A 4 -36.44 3.65 -13.76
N ASP A 5 -36.46 2.70 -12.83
CA ASP A 5 -36.40 2.98 -11.40
C ASP A 5 -35.04 3.65 -11.16
N ASP A 6 -35.04 4.99 -11.13
CA ASP A 6 -33.87 5.86 -10.96
C ASP A 6 -33.38 5.86 -9.50
N SER A 7 -33.65 4.77 -8.78
CA SER A 7 -33.26 4.58 -7.39
C SER A 7 -31.74 4.43 -7.34
N PRO A 8 -31.03 5.26 -6.56
CA PRO A 8 -29.57 5.20 -6.48
C PRO A 8 -29.14 3.85 -5.90
N ARG A 9 -28.06 3.30 -6.48
CA ARG A 9 -27.43 2.06 -6.02
C ARG A 9 -27.09 2.13 -4.52
N PRO A 10 -27.36 1.08 -3.73
CA PRO A 10 -26.98 1.03 -2.33
C PRO A 10 -25.49 1.21 -2.14
N ARG A 11 -25.12 2.06 -1.17
CA ARG A 11 -23.74 2.27 -0.75
C ARG A 11 -23.55 1.70 0.66
N VAL A 12 -22.56 0.84 0.84
CA VAL A 12 -22.25 0.15 2.10
C VAL A 12 -20.81 0.42 2.52
N PHE A 13 -20.47 0.09 3.77
CA PHE A 13 -19.11 0.27 4.27
C PHE A 13 -18.64 -0.88 5.14
N PHE A 14 -17.31 -1.04 5.21
CA PHE A 14 -16.58 -1.79 6.22
C PHE A 14 -15.58 -0.87 6.92
N ASP A 15 -15.63 -0.81 8.24
CA ASP A 15 -14.50 -0.37 9.05
C ASP A 15 -13.61 -1.56 9.33
N VAL A 16 -12.32 -1.44 9.02
CA VAL A 16 -11.36 -2.53 9.10
C VAL A 16 -10.29 -2.24 10.15
N ALA A 17 -9.96 -3.26 10.94
CA ALA A 17 -8.75 -3.28 11.76
C ALA A 17 -7.80 -4.37 11.28
N ILE A 18 -6.50 -4.09 11.29
CA ILE A 18 -5.43 -5.04 10.95
C ILE A 18 -4.53 -5.24 12.17
N GLY A 19 -4.44 -6.47 12.66
CA GLY A 19 -3.67 -6.80 13.85
C GLY A 19 -4.12 -6.00 15.08
N GLY A 20 -5.43 -5.77 15.21
CA GLY A 20 -6.04 -5.01 16.30
C GLY A 20 -5.92 -3.48 16.20
N LYS A 21 -5.31 -2.94 15.14
CA LYS A 21 -5.21 -1.50 14.91
C LYS A 21 -6.17 -1.04 13.82
N PRO A 22 -6.89 0.09 13.98
CA PRO A 22 -7.70 0.66 12.90
C PRO A 22 -6.88 0.85 11.63
N ALA A 23 -7.34 0.29 10.51
CA ALA A 23 -6.71 0.40 9.20
C ALA A 23 -7.42 1.44 8.32
N GLY A 24 -8.74 1.56 8.46
CA GLY A 24 -9.55 2.55 7.75
C GLY A 24 -10.92 2.02 7.35
N ARG A 25 -11.64 2.80 6.55
CA ARG A 25 -12.96 2.46 6.02
C ARG A 25 -12.88 2.15 4.54
N ILE A 26 -13.58 1.10 4.12
CA ILE A 26 -13.85 0.75 2.71
C ILE A 26 -15.32 1.10 2.45
N THR A 27 -15.60 1.95 1.46
CA THR A 27 -16.96 2.22 0.99
C THR A 27 -17.16 1.57 -0.36
N MET A 28 -18.35 1.01 -0.60
CA MET A 28 -18.64 0.18 -1.76
C MET A 28 -20.02 0.52 -2.31
N GLU A 29 -20.15 0.49 -3.63
CA GLU A 29 -21.43 0.59 -4.33
C GLU A 29 -21.86 -0.79 -4.83
N LEU A 30 -23.13 -1.14 -4.62
CA LEU A 30 -23.71 -2.42 -5.01
C LEU A 30 -24.58 -2.27 -6.26
N TYR A 31 -24.41 -3.16 -7.24
CA TYR A 31 -25.11 -3.15 -8.53
C TYR A 31 -26.54 -3.70 -8.42
N SER A 32 -27.39 -3.08 -7.59
CA SER A 32 -28.76 -3.54 -7.31
C SER A 32 -29.70 -3.49 -8.53
N ASP A 33 -29.37 -2.68 -9.53
CA ASP A 33 -30.04 -2.61 -10.83
C ASP A 33 -29.68 -3.80 -11.76
N LEU A 34 -28.50 -4.40 -11.56
CA LEU A 34 -28.00 -5.50 -12.40
C LEU A 34 -28.20 -6.87 -11.75
N VAL A 35 -27.96 -6.96 -10.44
CA VAL A 35 -28.02 -8.19 -9.63
C VAL A 35 -28.70 -7.91 -8.28
N PRO A 36 -30.01 -7.58 -8.27
CA PRO A 36 -30.74 -7.15 -7.07
C PRO A 36 -30.69 -8.15 -5.91
N LYS A 37 -30.79 -9.46 -6.16
CA LYS A 37 -30.73 -10.46 -5.08
C LYS A 37 -29.35 -10.52 -4.44
N THR A 38 -28.31 -10.48 -5.26
CA THR A 38 -26.92 -10.54 -4.80
C THR A 38 -26.56 -9.28 -4.02
N ALA A 39 -26.94 -8.10 -4.54
CA ALA A 39 -26.77 -6.82 -3.88
C ALA A 39 -27.53 -6.75 -2.55
N GLU A 40 -28.79 -7.19 -2.52
CA GLU A 40 -29.62 -7.18 -1.31
C GLU A 40 -29.10 -8.13 -0.23
N ASN A 41 -28.61 -9.31 -0.62
CA ASN A 41 -27.93 -10.23 0.29
C ASN A 41 -26.74 -9.54 0.98
N PHE A 42 -25.84 -8.95 0.19
CA PHE A 42 -24.66 -8.28 0.74
C PHE A 42 -25.01 -7.07 1.59
N ARG A 43 -25.98 -6.25 1.17
CA ARG A 43 -26.48 -5.09 1.93
C ARG A 43 -27.02 -5.51 3.29
N CYS A 44 -27.89 -6.51 3.35
CA CYS A 44 -28.46 -7.04 4.59
C CYS A 44 -27.39 -7.61 5.51
N LEU A 45 -26.38 -8.31 4.95
CA LEU A 45 -25.26 -8.83 5.73
C LEU A 45 -24.34 -7.70 6.23
N CYS A 46 -24.33 -6.52 5.61
CA CYS A 46 -23.68 -5.33 6.17
C CYS A 46 -24.50 -4.72 7.31
N THR A 47 -25.83 -4.71 7.26
CA THR A 47 -26.68 -4.08 8.29
C THR A 47 -27.01 -5.00 9.46
N GLY A 48 -26.96 -6.32 9.26
CA GLY A 48 -27.39 -7.30 10.26
C GLY A 48 -28.91 -7.38 10.47
N GLU A 49 -29.72 -6.72 9.62
CA GLU A 49 -31.15 -6.53 9.85
C GLU A 49 -31.99 -7.82 9.78
N LYS A 50 -31.44 -8.89 9.19
CA LYS A 50 -32.13 -10.18 9.04
C LYS A 50 -32.01 -11.11 10.26
N GLY A 51 -31.37 -10.65 11.34
CA GLY A 51 -31.31 -11.39 12.61
C GLY A 51 -30.40 -12.61 12.54
N LEU A 52 -30.86 -13.75 13.08
CA LEU A 52 -30.07 -14.99 13.13
C LEU A 52 -30.31 -15.86 11.89
N GLY A 53 -29.23 -16.43 11.36
CA GLY A 53 -29.27 -17.44 10.31
C GLY A 53 -29.59 -18.83 10.85
N LYS A 54 -29.65 -19.82 9.95
CA LYS A 54 -29.90 -21.23 10.28
C LYS A 54 -28.78 -21.84 11.13
N SER A 55 -27.56 -21.31 11.03
CA SER A 55 -26.43 -21.69 11.89
C SER A 55 -26.56 -21.18 13.34
N GLY A 56 -27.57 -20.35 13.63
CA GLY A 56 -27.72 -19.67 14.92
C GLY A 56 -26.77 -18.49 15.11
N LYS A 57 -25.97 -18.13 14.09
CA LYS A 57 -25.12 -16.94 14.08
C LYS A 57 -25.87 -15.74 13.49
N PRO A 58 -25.56 -14.50 13.91
CA PRO A 58 -26.09 -13.30 13.24
C PRO A 58 -25.73 -13.29 11.76
N LEU A 59 -26.70 -12.96 10.90
CA LEU A 59 -26.51 -12.68 9.48
C LEU A 59 -25.85 -11.30 9.31
N HIS A 60 -24.59 -11.18 9.72
CA HIS A 60 -23.90 -9.91 9.85
C HIS A 60 -22.38 -10.06 9.65
N TYR A 61 -21.77 -9.18 8.85
CA TYR A 61 -20.32 -9.17 8.63
C TYR A 61 -19.51 -8.55 9.77
N LYS A 62 -20.14 -7.83 10.70
CA LYS A 62 -19.45 -7.29 11.87
C LYS A 62 -18.83 -8.43 12.69
N GLY A 63 -17.52 -8.39 12.87
CA GLY A 63 -16.75 -9.46 13.51
C GLY A 63 -16.23 -10.54 12.55
N SER A 64 -16.60 -10.50 11.26
CA SER A 64 -16.06 -11.39 10.24
C SER A 64 -14.65 -10.94 9.83
N ILE A 65 -13.80 -11.92 9.47
CA ILE A 65 -12.43 -11.67 9.01
C ILE A 65 -12.29 -11.88 7.49
N PHE A 66 -11.24 -11.30 6.92
CA PHE A 66 -10.68 -11.73 5.64
C PHE A 66 -9.81 -12.96 5.89
N HIS A 67 -10.36 -14.15 5.64
CA HIS A 67 -9.72 -15.41 6.01
C HIS A 67 -8.74 -15.93 4.95
N ARG A 68 -8.79 -15.39 3.73
CA ARG A 68 -7.95 -15.80 2.61
C ARG A 68 -7.51 -14.60 1.77
N VAL A 69 -6.21 -14.45 1.54
CA VAL A 69 -5.62 -13.33 0.79
C VAL A 69 -4.57 -13.86 -0.17
N ILE A 70 -4.71 -13.53 -1.45
CA ILE A 70 -3.72 -13.86 -2.47
C ILE A 70 -3.30 -12.57 -3.15
N LYS A 71 -2.04 -12.19 -2.95
CA LYS A 71 -1.44 -11.00 -3.54
C LYS A 71 -1.48 -11.09 -5.07
N GLN A 72 -1.80 -9.98 -5.74
CA GLN A 72 -2.05 -9.91 -7.19
C GLN A 72 -3.17 -10.85 -7.65
N PHE A 73 -4.21 -10.99 -6.82
CA PHE A 73 -5.41 -11.71 -7.18
C PHE A 73 -6.65 -11.13 -6.49
N MET A 74 -6.81 -11.40 -5.19
CA MET A 74 -7.99 -10.99 -4.42
C MET A 74 -7.81 -11.10 -2.90
N ILE A 75 -8.70 -10.42 -2.17
CA ILE A 75 -8.92 -10.63 -0.73
C ILE A 75 -10.32 -11.19 -0.50
N GLN A 76 -10.45 -12.28 0.26
CA GLN A 76 -11.70 -13.02 0.47
C GLN A 76 -12.11 -13.02 1.94
N GLY A 77 -13.40 -12.76 2.18
CA GLY A 77 -14.03 -12.69 3.49
C GLY A 77 -15.46 -13.23 3.48
N GLY A 78 -16.22 -12.89 4.52
CA GLY A 78 -17.67 -13.15 4.59
C GLY A 78 -18.08 -14.51 5.17
N ASP A 79 -17.13 -15.34 5.64
CA ASP A 79 -17.46 -16.49 6.48
C ASP A 79 -17.59 -16.07 7.94
N PHE A 80 -18.75 -15.54 8.32
CA PHE A 80 -19.06 -15.12 9.69
C PHE A 80 -19.42 -16.30 10.61
N THR A 81 -19.46 -17.54 10.10
CA THR A 81 -19.89 -18.70 10.88
C THR A 81 -18.73 -19.53 11.41
N ALA A 82 -17.78 -19.89 10.54
CA ALA A 82 -16.59 -20.68 10.87
C ALA A 82 -15.31 -19.84 10.83
N GLY A 83 -15.28 -18.78 10.01
CA GLY A 83 -14.14 -17.87 9.90
C GLY A 83 -12.94 -18.44 9.15
N ASP A 84 -13.10 -19.54 8.44
CA ASP A 84 -12.01 -20.26 7.75
C ASP A 84 -12.30 -20.58 6.27
N GLY A 85 -13.47 -20.18 5.77
CA GLY A 85 -13.90 -20.38 4.39
C GLY A 85 -14.77 -21.62 4.20
N THR A 86 -15.00 -22.42 5.24
CA THR A 86 -15.89 -23.61 5.17
C THR A 86 -17.36 -23.27 5.41
N GLY A 87 -17.64 -22.08 5.96
CA GLY A 87 -18.97 -21.67 6.38
C GLY A 87 -19.61 -20.57 5.54
N GLY A 88 -20.51 -19.84 6.18
CA GLY A 88 -21.30 -18.76 5.62
C GLY A 88 -22.67 -19.21 5.15
N GLU A 89 -23.64 -18.31 5.22
CA GLU A 89 -25.00 -18.52 4.72
C GLU A 89 -25.59 -17.18 4.24
N SER A 90 -26.51 -17.24 3.28
CA SER A 90 -27.17 -16.06 2.74
C SER A 90 -28.41 -15.69 3.56
N ILE A 91 -28.96 -14.51 3.29
CA ILE A 91 -30.25 -14.11 3.87
C ILE A 91 -31.45 -14.94 3.35
N TYR A 92 -31.22 -15.75 2.32
CA TYR A 92 -32.22 -16.61 1.68
C TYR A 92 -32.11 -18.08 2.13
N GLY A 93 -31.09 -18.41 2.94
CA GLY A 93 -30.80 -19.76 3.40
C GLY A 93 -29.32 -20.11 3.27
N ALA A 94 -28.98 -21.40 3.25
CA ALA A 94 -27.57 -21.82 3.18
C ALA A 94 -26.88 -21.34 1.88
N LYS A 95 -27.60 -21.39 0.75
CA LYS A 95 -27.10 -21.06 -0.58
C LYS A 95 -28.19 -20.41 -1.45
N PHE A 96 -27.80 -19.64 -2.46
CA PHE A 96 -28.68 -19.12 -3.51
C PHE A 96 -27.99 -19.18 -4.88
N GLU A 97 -28.80 -19.05 -5.94
CA GLU A 97 -28.41 -19.16 -7.34
C GLU A 97 -27.42 -18.07 -7.81
N ASP A 98 -26.72 -18.33 -8.91
CA ASP A 98 -26.03 -17.30 -9.68
C ASP A 98 -27.08 -16.45 -10.41
N GLU A 99 -27.18 -15.18 -10.06
CA GLU A 99 -28.25 -14.32 -10.56
C GLU A 99 -28.08 -13.96 -12.04
N ALA A 100 -26.92 -13.38 -12.39
CA ALA A 100 -26.52 -13.05 -13.75
C ALA A 100 -25.00 -12.73 -13.80
N PHE A 101 -24.43 -12.67 -15.00
CA PHE A 101 -23.03 -12.26 -15.24
C PHE A 101 -22.91 -11.03 -16.15
N PRO A 102 -23.50 -9.87 -15.77
CA PRO A 102 -23.51 -8.67 -16.63
C PRO A 102 -22.15 -7.96 -16.67
N MET A 103 -21.32 -8.15 -15.64
CA MET A 103 -20.02 -7.50 -15.47
C MET A 103 -18.90 -8.54 -15.53
N LYS A 104 -17.76 -8.16 -16.13
CA LYS A 104 -16.53 -8.96 -16.16
C LYS A 104 -15.56 -8.50 -15.08
N HIS A 105 -14.60 -9.36 -14.72
CA HIS A 105 -13.56 -9.03 -13.76
C HIS A 105 -12.38 -8.31 -14.42
N GLU A 106 -12.66 -7.18 -15.06
CA GLU A 106 -11.71 -6.47 -15.94
C GLU A 106 -10.80 -5.47 -15.22
N LYS A 107 -11.05 -5.20 -13.94
CA LYS A 107 -10.33 -4.20 -13.15
C LYS A 107 -10.21 -4.59 -11.67
N PRO A 108 -9.26 -4.01 -10.91
CA PRO A 108 -9.21 -4.18 -9.47
C PRO A 108 -10.45 -3.58 -8.78
N PHE A 109 -10.63 -3.95 -7.53
CA PHE A 109 -11.65 -3.45 -6.60
C PHE A 109 -13.10 -3.76 -6.96
N LEU A 110 -13.32 -4.81 -7.75
CA LEU A 110 -14.65 -5.37 -7.97
C LEU A 110 -15.01 -6.31 -6.82
N LEU A 111 -16.26 -6.19 -6.34
CA LEU A 111 -16.85 -7.15 -5.40
C LEU A 111 -17.48 -8.30 -6.20
N SER A 112 -17.17 -9.53 -5.80
CA SER A 112 -17.70 -10.72 -6.47
C SER A 112 -17.95 -11.86 -5.47
N MET A 113 -18.96 -12.69 -5.75
CA MET A 113 -19.37 -13.76 -4.86
C MET A 113 -18.38 -14.93 -4.90
N ALA A 114 -17.94 -15.40 -3.74
CA ALA A 114 -17.26 -16.68 -3.65
C ALA A 114 -18.30 -17.82 -3.64
N ASN A 115 -18.00 -18.89 -4.37
CA ASN A 115 -18.85 -20.07 -4.46
C ASN A 115 -18.01 -21.36 -4.54
N ALA A 116 -18.67 -22.50 -4.37
CA ALA A 116 -18.10 -23.85 -4.49
C ALA A 116 -18.60 -24.56 -5.77
N GLY A 117 -18.78 -23.78 -6.85
CA GLY A 117 -19.43 -24.22 -8.08
C GLY A 117 -20.76 -23.50 -8.33
N PRO A 118 -21.41 -23.76 -9.47
CA PRO A 118 -22.61 -23.04 -9.90
C PRO A 118 -23.72 -23.06 -8.85
N ASN A 119 -24.38 -21.92 -8.66
CA ASN A 119 -25.54 -21.74 -7.77
C ASN A 119 -25.26 -22.07 -6.29
N THR A 120 -24.05 -21.78 -5.81
CA THR A 120 -23.66 -22.01 -4.41
C THR A 120 -23.19 -20.73 -3.71
N ASN A 121 -23.80 -19.60 -4.07
CA ASN A 121 -23.55 -18.31 -3.42
C ASN A 121 -24.07 -18.35 -1.98
N GLY A 122 -23.30 -17.84 -1.02
CA GLY A 122 -23.68 -17.75 0.40
C GLY A 122 -23.47 -16.33 0.90
N SER A 123 -22.59 -16.17 1.89
CA SER A 123 -22.12 -14.87 2.38
C SER A 123 -20.69 -14.55 2.01
N GLN A 124 -19.92 -15.52 1.52
CA GLN A 124 -18.53 -15.27 1.19
C GLN A 124 -18.41 -14.44 -0.09
N PHE A 125 -17.48 -13.50 -0.06
CA PHE A 125 -17.19 -12.59 -1.17
C PHE A 125 -15.68 -12.42 -1.29
N PHE A 126 -15.25 -11.90 -2.43
CA PHE A 126 -13.91 -11.39 -2.59
C PHE A 126 -13.91 -10.01 -3.24
N ILE A 127 -12.86 -9.24 -2.98
CA ILE A 127 -12.53 -7.99 -3.64
C ILE A 127 -11.32 -8.26 -4.52
N THR A 128 -11.43 -8.02 -5.82
CA THR A 128 -10.30 -8.19 -6.76
C THR A 128 -9.22 -7.15 -6.48
N THR A 129 -7.96 -7.50 -6.73
CA THR A 129 -6.83 -6.55 -6.62
C THR A 129 -6.08 -6.36 -7.94
N VAL A 130 -6.47 -7.12 -8.96
CA VAL A 130 -6.05 -7.04 -10.36
C VAL A 130 -7.22 -7.49 -11.25
N PRO A 131 -7.14 -7.35 -12.59
CA PRO A 131 -8.07 -8.03 -13.50
C PRO A 131 -8.00 -9.56 -13.36
N THR A 132 -9.15 -10.24 -13.26
CA THR A 132 -9.23 -11.70 -13.06
C THR A 132 -10.19 -12.38 -14.06
N PRO A 133 -9.94 -12.30 -15.38
CA PRO A 133 -10.87 -12.76 -16.42
C PRO A 133 -11.16 -14.27 -16.38
N HIS A 134 -10.31 -15.07 -15.73
CA HIS A 134 -10.54 -16.50 -15.54
C HIS A 134 -11.72 -16.83 -14.60
N LEU A 135 -12.24 -15.83 -13.87
CA LEU A 135 -13.42 -15.89 -13.00
C LEU A 135 -14.72 -15.47 -13.72
N ASP A 136 -14.63 -14.96 -14.95
CA ASP A 136 -15.80 -14.50 -15.71
C ASP A 136 -16.79 -15.64 -15.93
N ASN A 137 -18.09 -15.33 -15.78
CA ASN A 137 -19.21 -16.27 -15.87
C ASN A 137 -19.19 -17.42 -14.85
N LYS A 138 -18.33 -17.33 -13.83
CA LYS A 138 -18.26 -18.30 -12.73
C LYS A 138 -18.59 -17.67 -11.38
N HIS A 139 -18.31 -16.38 -11.23
CA HIS A 139 -18.56 -15.61 -10.01
C HIS A 139 -19.35 -14.36 -10.36
N VAL A 140 -20.41 -14.10 -9.60
CA VAL A 140 -21.29 -12.94 -9.81
C VAL A 140 -20.61 -11.69 -9.29
N VAL A 141 -20.22 -10.79 -10.19
CA VAL A 141 -19.76 -9.44 -9.83
C VAL A 141 -20.98 -8.60 -9.45
N PHE A 142 -20.96 -8.02 -8.25
CA PHE A 142 -22.13 -7.36 -7.67
C PHE A 142 -21.87 -5.96 -7.12
N GLY A 143 -20.65 -5.44 -7.27
CA GLY A 143 -20.33 -4.09 -6.84
C GLY A 143 -18.87 -3.73 -7.08
N HIS A 144 -18.47 -2.57 -6.57
CA HIS A 144 -17.08 -2.13 -6.56
C HIS A 144 -16.79 -1.22 -5.36
N VAL A 145 -15.51 -1.09 -5.00
CA VAL A 145 -15.03 -0.15 -4.00
C VAL A 145 -15.06 1.27 -4.58
N LEU A 146 -15.62 2.20 -3.82
CA LEU A 146 -15.60 3.64 -4.09
C LEU A 146 -14.40 4.31 -3.43
N ASN A 147 -14.19 4.05 -2.13
CA ASN A 147 -13.11 4.61 -1.33
C ASN A 147 -12.53 3.55 -0.38
N GLY A 148 -11.30 3.76 0.10
CA GLY A 148 -10.58 2.80 0.94
C GLY A 148 -9.80 1.74 0.16
N LYS A 149 -9.44 2.03 -1.11
CA LYS A 149 -8.57 1.16 -1.92
C LYS A 149 -7.24 0.87 -1.22
N SER A 150 -6.66 1.85 -0.53
CA SER A 150 -5.45 1.65 0.28
C SER A 150 -5.64 0.63 1.40
N VAL A 151 -6.83 0.51 1.98
CA VAL A 151 -7.15 -0.52 2.99
C VAL A 151 -7.19 -1.90 2.35
N VAL A 152 -7.79 -2.03 1.16
CA VAL A 152 -7.75 -3.27 0.37
C VAL A 152 -6.31 -3.68 0.07
N ARG A 153 -5.48 -2.74 -0.40
CA ARG A 153 -4.05 -2.96 -0.68
C ARG A 153 -3.25 -3.31 0.57
N GLN A 154 -3.58 -2.74 1.73
CA GLN A 154 -2.95 -3.12 3.01
C GLN A 154 -3.27 -4.56 3.38
N ILE A 155 -4.53 -5.00 3.22
CA ILE A 155 -4.92 -6.40 3.45
C ILE A 155 -4.20 -7.32 2.47
N GLU A 156 -4.18 -6.96 1.18
CA GLU A 156 -3.50 -7.71 0.12
C GLU A 156 -2.01 -7.95 0.40
N ASN A 157 -1.32 -6.95 0.97
CA ASN A 157 0.11 -7.01 1.25
C ASN A 157 0.47 -7.67 2.59
N LEU A 158 -0.52 -8.20 3.32
CA LEU A 158 -0.22 -8.97 4.53
C LEU A 158 0.58 -10.22 4.19
N LYS A 159 1.58 -10.53 5.01
CA LYS A 159 2.25 -11.83 4.95
C LYS A 159 1.23 -12.90 5.26
N VAL A 160 1.13 -13.90 4.40
CA VAL A 160 0.20 -15.03 4.55
C VAL A 160 0.92 -16.27 5.09
N THR A 161 0.18 -17.10 5.79
CA THR A 161 0.61 -18.42 6.27
C THR A 161 0.10 -19.51 5.31
N THR A 162 0.24 -20.79 5.69
CA THR A 162 -0.36 -21.91 4.97
C THR A 162 -1.85 -21.68 4.70
N GLY A 163 -2.29 -22.00 3.49
CA GLY A 163 -3.70 -21.84 3.06
C GLY A 163 -4.09 -20.39 2.75
N ASP A 164 -3.13 -19.53 2.41
CA ASP A 164 -3.34 -18.12 2.06
C ASP A 164 -3.98 -17.28 3.20
N LYS A 165 -3.90 -17.76 4.43
CA LYS A 165 -4.46 -17.08 5.60
C LYS A 165 -3.56 -15.90 6.02
N PRO A 166 -4.09 -14.68 6.23
CA PRO A 166 -3.30 -13.56 6.71
C PRO A 166 -2.63 -13.84 8.07
N GLY A 167 -1.33 -13.56 8.18
CA GLY A 167 -0.56 -13.70 9.42
C GLY A 167 -0.88 -12.64 10.47
N LYS A 168 -1.52 -11.55 10.07
CA LYS A 168 -2.22 -10.62 10.97
C LYS A 168 -3.71 -10.67 10.63
N GLU A 169 -4.56 -10.70 11.63
CA GLU A 169 -6.00 -10.68 11.43
C GLU A 169 -6.43 -9.35 10.78
N ALA A 170 -7.15 -9.45 9.65
CA ALA A 170 -7.87 -8.35 9.03
C ALA A 170 -9.37 -8.53 9.34
N LEU A 171 -9.87 -7.72 10.27
CA LEU A 171 -11.20 -7.84 10.89
C LEU A 171 -12.11 -6.72 10.41
N ILE A 172 -13.34 -7.05 10.02
CA ILE A 172 -14.43 -6.09 9.83
C ILE A 172 -14.96 -5.72 11.22
N VAL A 173 -14.49 -4.60 11.77
CA VAL A 173 -14.86 -4.17 13.13
C VAL A 173 -16.26 -3.56 13.18
N ASP A 174 -16.69 -2.93 12.09
CA ASP A 174 -18.04 -2.42 11.92
C ASP A 174 -18.43 -2.41 10.45
N CYS A 175 -19.72 -2.49 10.17
CA CYS A 175 -20.25 -2.45 8.81
C CYS A 175 -21.68 -1.93 8.80
N GLY A 176 -22.14 -1.49 7.63
CA GLY A 176 -23.50 -1.00 7.48
C GLY A 176 -23.78 -0.40 6.12
N GLN A 177 -24.99 0.14 5.98
CA GLN A 177 -25.43 0.90 4.81
C GLN A 177 -25.30 2.40 5.08
N LEU A 178 -24.77 3.13 4.11
CA LEU A 178 -24.74 4.59 4.11
C LEU A 178 -26.07 5.11 3.55
N THR A 179 -26.62 6.17 4.15
CA THR A 179 -27.88 6.81 3.74
C THR A 179 -27.74 8.33 3.74
N GLY A 180 -28.62 9.02 3.01
CA GLY A 180 -28.62 10.50 2.92
C GLY A 180 -27.26 11.06 2.50
N ASP A 181 -26.83 12.13 3.16
CA ASP A 181 -25.55 12.81 2.88
C ASP A 181 -24.34 11.89 3.00
N ALA A 182 -24.37 10.89 3.90
CA ALA A 182 -23.28 9.94 4.05
C ALA A 182 -23.15 9.01 2.83
N ALA A 183 -24.27 8.65 2.20
CA ALA A 183 -24.25 7.93 0.93
C ALA A 183 -23.70 8.82 -0.18
N LEU A 184 -24.17 10.07 -0.29
CA LEU A 184 -23.72 11.03 -1.30
C LEU A 184 -22.22 11.36 -1.20
N ALA A 185 -21.63 11.26 -0.01
CA ALA A 185 -20.21 11.51 0.22
C ALA A 185 -19.33 10.24 0.18
N ALA A 186 -19.87 9.07 -0.13
CA ALA A 186 -19.16 7.79 -0.01
C ALA A 186 -18.01 7.61 -1.03
N ASP A 187 -18.10 8.28 -2.17
CA ASP A 187 -17.12 8.35 -3.27
C ASP A 187 -16.20 9.56 -3.17
N VAL A 188 -16.45 10.47 -2.21
CA VAL A 188 -15.58 11.62 -1.97
C VAL A 188 -14.31 11.13 -1.25
N THR A 189 -13.19 11.14 -1.96
CA THR A 189 -11.87 10.87 -1.36
C THR A 189 -11.56 11.92 -0.31
N LYS A 190 -11.44 11.49 0.94
CA LYS A 190 -11.01 12.37 2.03
C LYS A 190 -9.50 12.36 2.08
N PRO A 191 -8.86 13.54 2.11
CA PRO A 191 -7.42 13.59 2.35
C PRO A 191 -7.07 12.92 3.67
N ASP A 192 -5.86 12.37 3.73
CA ASP A 192 -5.36 11.78 4.97
C ASP A 192 -5.07 12.85 6.05
N SER A 193 -4.52 12.42 7.19
CA SER A 193 -4.18 13.32 8.30
C SER A 193 -3.20 14.47 7.95
N MET A 194 -2.47 14.36 6.84
CA MET A 194 -1.54 15.38 6.34
C MET A 194 -2.13 16.21 5.20
N GLY A 195 -3.36 15.92 4.79
CA GLY A 195 -4.04 16.56 3.67
C GLY A 195 -3.72 15.95 2.31
N ASP A 196 -3.16 14.73 2.24
CA ASP A 196 -2.86 14.04 0.99
C ASP A 196 -4.14 13.45 0.37
N PRO A 197 -4.60 13.93 -0.80
CA PRO A 197 -5.82 13.46 -1.46
C PRO A 197 -5.59 12.32 -2.46
N TYR A 198 -4.34 11.93 -2.72
CA TYR A 198 -4.00 11.03 -3.82
C TYR A 198 -4.18 9.57 -3.44
N GLU A 199 -4.41 8.70 -4.43
CA GLU A 199 -4.36 7.25 -4.22
C GLU A 199 -2.96 6.83 -3.76
N ASP A 200 -2.85 5.77 -2.97
CA ASP A 200 -1.54 5.32 -2.46
C ASP A 200 -0.68 4.61 -3.50
N PHE A 201 -1.34 4.11 -4.54
CA PHE A 201 -0.80 3.33 -5.64
C PHE A 201 -1.21 4.00 -6.97
N PRO A 202 -0.24 4.35 -7.83
CA PRO A 202 -0.53 5.06 -9.07
C PRO A 202 -1.50 4.33 -10.01
N GLU A 203 -1.40 3.00 -10.10
CA GLU A 203 -2.27 2.15 -10.93
C GLU A 203 -3.75 2.17 -10.51
N ASP A 204 -4.04 2.66 -9.31
CA ASP A 204 -5.39 2.75 -8.77
C ASP A 204 -6.07 4.10 -9.07
N CYS A 205 -5.36 5.03 -9.76
CA CYS A 205 -5.89 6.32 -10.20
C CYS A 205 -6.93 6.13 -11.30
N ALA A 206 -8.14 6.67 -11.10
CA ALA A 206 -9.23 6.55 -12.06
C ALA A 206 -8.97 7.35 -13.36
N ASP A 207 -8.37 8.54 -13.21
CA ASP A 207 -7.94 9.37 -14.33
C ASP A 207 -6.49 9.00 -14.64
N GLY A 208 -6.21 8.62 -15.90
CA GLY A 208 -4.85 8.28 -16.33
C GLY A 208 -3.79 9.30 -15.89
N LEU A 209 -2.58 8.79 -15.67
CA LEU A 209 -1.46 9.57 -15.18
C LEU A 209 -0.61 10.07 -16.34
N ASP A 210 -0.51 11.39 -16.47
CA ASP A 210 0.48 12.04 -17.34
C ASP A 210 1.68 12.53 -16.51
N ALA A 211 2.78 12.87 -17.19
CA ALA A 211 4.01 13.30 -16.54
C ALA A 211 3.84 14.55 -15.65
N ALA A 212 2.91 15.46 -15.99
CA ALA A 212 2.65 16.67 -15.21
C ALA A 212 1.92 16.34 -13.90
N LYS A 213 0.92 15.45 -13.95
CA LYS A 213 0.24 14.91 -12.77
C LYS A 213 1.21 14.16 -11.87
N ILE A 214 2.04 13.27 -12.45
CA ILE A 214 3.06 12.52 -11.70
C ILE A 214 4.01 13.48 -10.97
N SER A 215 4.54 14.47 -11.69
CA SER A 215 5.42 15.49 -11.11
C SER A 215 4.77 16.23 -9.94
N LYS A 216 3.50 16.66 -10.12
CA LYS A 216 2.74 17.34 -9.07
C LYS A 216 2.52 16.44 -7.85
N ILE A 217 2.04 15.21 -8.06
CA ILE A 217 1.72 14.27 -6.97
C ILE A 217 2.99 13.93 -6.18
N ALA A 218 4.10 13.63 -6.87
CA ALA A 218 5.36 13.33 -6.22
C ALA A 218 5.92 14.53 -5.43
N SER A 219 5.75 15.76 -5.94
CA SER A 219 6.14 16.98 -5.23
C SER A 219 5.29 17.20 -3.98
N ASP A 220 3.98 17.03 -4.09
CA ASP A 220 3.08 17.14 -2.94
C ASP A 220 3.38 16.05 -1.90
N CYS A 221 3.65 14.81 -2.33
CA CYS A 221 4.09 13.72 -1.45
C CYS A 221 5.38 14.05 -0.69
N LYS A 222 6.36 14.69 -1.35
CA LYS A 222 7.56 15.22 -0.67
C LYS A 222 7.17 16.23 0.42
N ASP A 223 6.23 17.13 0.13
CA ASP A 223 5.80 18.15 1.09
C ASP A 223 5.01 17.57 2.26
N TYR A 224 4.14 16.59 2.02
CA TYR A 224 3.46 15.84 3.07
C TYR A 224 4.45 15.05 3.93
N GLY A 225 5.45 14.41 3.32
CA GLY A 225 6.52 13.73 4.04
C GLY A 225 7.33 14.70 4.91
N ASN A 226 7.64 15.89 4.39
CA ASN A 226 8.32 16.94 5.15
C ASN A 226 7.48 17.45 6.33
N LYS A 227 6.16 17.59 6.16
CA LYS A 227 5.24 17.95 7.25
C LYS A 227 5.22 16.87 8.34
N ALA A 228 5.05 15.60 7.96
CA ALA A 228 5.06 14.47 8.89
C ALA A 228 6.40 14.36 9.64
N PHE A 229 7.53 14.52 8.93
CA PHE A 229 8.86 14.53 9.53
C PHE A 229 9.02 15.62 10.59
N LYS A 230 8.56 16.85 10.28
CA LYS A 230 8.59 17.98 11.24
C LYS A 230 7.67 17.75 12.44
N ALA A 231 6.56 17.02 12.25
CA ALA A 231 5.67 16.62 13.32
C ALA A 231 6.21 15.44 14.16
N GLY A 232 7.35 14.85 13.79
CA GLY A 232 7.96 13.71 14.48
C GLY A 232 7.39 12.35 14.08
N ASP A 233 6.44 12.29 13.15
CA ASP A 233 5.90 11.04 12.61
C ASP A 233 6.81 10.51 11.49
N LEU A 234 7.88 9.84 11.91
CA LEU A 234 8.89 9.29 11.00
C LEU A 234 8.32 8.17 10.11
N THR A 235 7.39 7.37 10.62
CA THR A 235 6.77 6.29 9.83
C THR A 235 5.92 6.85 8.71
N LEU A 236 5.10 7.86 9.00
CA LEU A 236 4.30 8.53 7.97
C LEU A 236 5.17 9.31 7.00
N ALA A 237 6.24 9.96 7.48
CA ALA A 237 7.18 10.67 6.61
C ALA A 237 7.78 9.73 5.55
N LEU A 238 8.29 8.56 5.97
CA LEU A 238 8.82 7.55 5.06
C LEU A 238 7.75 7.08 4.07
N ALA A 239 6.54 6.76 4.55
CA ALA A 239 5.44 6.31 3.71
C ALA A 239 5.06 7.32 2.61
N LYS A 240 5.14 8.63 2.90
CA LYS A 240 4.91 9.69 1.90
C LYS A 240 6.04 9.81 0.90
N TYR A 241 7.30 9.68 1.33
CA TYR A 241 8.40 9.68 0.39
C TYR A 241 8.34 8.47 -0.56
N ASP A 242 8.05 7.28 -0.03
CA ASP A 242 7.83 6.08 -0.83
C ASP A 242 6.67 6.22 -1.80
N LYS A 243 5.57 6.86 -1.38
CA LYS A 243 4.45 7.17 -2.26
C LYS A 243 4.89 8.03 -3.44
N GLY A 244 5.61 9.12 -3.17
CA GLY A 244 6.16 9.96 -4.24
C GLY A 244 7.07 9.19 -5.20
N LEU A 245 7.91 8.28 -4.67
CA LEU A 245 8.77 7.42 -5.49
C LEU A 245 7.98 6.41 -6.34
N ARG A 246 6.89 5.83 -5.81
CA ARG A 246 5.99 4.97 -6.61
C ARG A 246 5.45 5.71 -7.82
N TYR A 247 4.92 6.92 -7.63
CA TYR A 247 4.44 7.75 -8.74
C TYR A 247 5.53 8.08 -9.76
N LEU A 248 6.77 8.31 -9.33
CA LEU A 248 7.89 8.59 -10.23
C LEU A 248 8.44 7.37 -10.96
N ASN A 249 8.08 6.16 -10.52
CA ASN A 249 8.45 4.90 -11.16
C ASN A 249 7.40 4.42 -12.15
N GLU A 250 6.21 5.04 -12.17
CA GLU A 250 5.28 4.83 -13.27
C GLU A 250 5.93 5.27 -14.57
N ASP A 251 5.80 4.41 -15.58
CA ASP A 251 6.31 4.65 -16.90
C ASP A 251 5.48 5.76 -17.57
N ALA A 252 5.83 7.01 -17.27
CA ALA A 252 5.31 8.16 -17.98
C ALA A 252 5.78 8.20 -19.45
N ASP A 253 6.76 7.36 -19.83
CA ASP A 253 7.42 7.34 -21.13
C ASP A 253 6.71 6.42 -22.14
N ALA A 254 5.64 5.71 -21.76
CA ALA A 254 4.91 4.85 -22.70
C ALA A 254 4.19 5.64 -23.82
N ASP A 255 3.80 6.90 -23.56
CA ASP A 255 3.02 7.72 -24.49
C ASP A 255 3.52 9.17 -24.65
N VAL A 256 4.62 9.55 -24.01
CA VAL A 256 5.16 10.92 -24.12
C VAL A 256 6.52 10.88 -24.80
N ASP A 257 6.56 11.43 -26.01
CA ASP A 257 7.77 11.88 -26.70
C ASP A 257 8.36 13.06 -25.89
N THR A 258 8.90 12.81 -24.68
CA THR A 258 9.47 13.87 -23.84
C THR A 258 10.87 14.22 -24.31
N ASP A 259 10.95 14.97 -25.41
CA ASP A 259 12.10 15.82 -25.70
C ASP A 259 12.23 17.01 -24.71
N ASP A 260 11.35 17.10 -23.70
CA ASP A 260 11.40 18.09 -22.62
C ASP A 260 12.47 17.73 -21.57
N ALA A 261 13.70 18.11 -21.88
CA ALA A 261 14.85 17.98 -20.99
C ALA A 261 14.65 18.70 -19.64
N ALA A 262 13.83 19.74 -19.56
CA ALA A 262 13.58 20.46 -18.31
C ALA A 262 12.66 19.67 -17.38
N LEU A 263 11.61 19.06 -17.92
CA LEU A 263 10.73 18.17 -17.15
C LEU A 263 11.51 16.95 -16.62
N LYS A 264 12.31 16.31 -17.48
CA LYS A 264 13.15 15.17 -17.07
C LYS A 264 14.10 15.54 -15.93
N SER A 265 14.81 16.67 -16.06
CA SER A 265 15.70 17.18 -15.02
C SER A 265 14.96 17.47 -13.70
N SER A 266 13.73 18.02 -13.78
CA SER A 266 12.88 18.25 -12.60
C SER A 266 12.45 16.96 -11.92
N LEU A 267 12.05 15.93 -12.68
CA LEU A 267 11.70 14.62 -12.15
C LEU A 267 12.90 13.92 -11.50
N ASP A 268 14.09 14.02 -12.10
CA ASP A 268 15.32 13.45 -11.54
C ASP A 268 15.73 14.15 -10.23
N ALA A 269 15.64 15.47 -10.17
CA ALA A 269 15.87 16.23 -8.93
C ALA A 269 14.86 15.85 -7.83
N LEU A 270 13.62 15.53 -8.21
CA LEU A 270 12.59 15.08 -7.28
C LEU A 270 12.84 13.64 -6.80
N ARG A 271 13.22 12.72 -7.69
CA ARG A 271 13.67 11.36 -7.34
C ARG A 271 14.83 11.39 -6.35
N PHE A 272 15.83 12.24 -6.61
CA PHE A 272 16.94 12.46 -5.68
C PHE A 272 16.41 12.91 -4.31
N SER A 273 15.60 13.98 -4.28
CA SER A 273 15.13 14.59 -3.04
C SER A 273 14.34 13.60 -2.18
N LEU A 274 13.44 12.83 -2.80
CA LEU A 274 12.62 11.83 -2.12
C LEU A 274 13.47 10.69 -1.55
N ASN A 275 14.36 10.10 -2.36
CA ASN A 275 15.26 9.04 -1.92
C ASN A 275 16.20 9.54 -0.80
N ASN A 276 16.78 10.73 -0.96
CA ASN A 276 17.67 11.31 0.02
C ASN A 276 16.94 11.50 1.35
N ASN A 277 15.73 12.08 1.34
CA ASN A 277 14.92 12.26 2.54
C ASN A 277 14.50 10.92 3.18
N ALA A 278 14.09 9.93 2.38
CA ALA A 278 13.80 8.58 2.84
C ALA A 278 15.01 7.95 3.54
N ALA A 279 16.22 8.10 2.99
CA ALA A 279 17.45 7.61 3.63
C ALA A 279 17.68 8.24 5.01
N LEU A 280 17.44 9.56 5.15
CA LEU A 280 17.55 10.24 6.45
C LEU A 280 16.52 9.72 7.46
N VAL A 281 15.27 9.50 7.03
CA VAL A 281 14.24 8.95 7.90
C VAL A 281 14.57 7.53 8.33
N SER A 282 15.04 6.69 7.40
CA SER A 282 15.49 5.33 7.69
C SER A 282 16.65 5.29 8.69
N ILE A 283 17.60 6.23 8.60
CA ILE A 283 18.65 6.42 9.62
C ILE A 283 18.04 6.71 10.99
N LYS A 284 17.07 7.62 11.09
CA LYS A 284 16.40 7.94 12.36
C LYS A 284 15.58 6.78 12.92
N LEU A 285 15.10 5.89 12.07
CA LEU A 285 14.40 4.66 12.42
C LEU A 285 15.35 3.49 12.73
N ASN A 286 16.67 3.67 12.61
CA ASN A 286 17.69 2.62 12.69
C ASN A 286 17.52 1.49 11.64
N ALA A 287 16.87 1.78 10.52
CA ALA A 287 16.69 0.86 9.40
C ALA A 287 17.88 0.99 8.43
N TRP A 288 19.02 0.41 8.79
CA TRP A 288 20.30 0.66 8.10
C TRP A 288 20.33 0.16 6.65
N GLU A 289 19.81 -1.03 6.38
CA GLU A 289 19.73 -1.59 5.03
C GLU A 289 18.84 -0.72 4.12
N GLU A 290 17.71 -0.26 4.65
CA GLU A 290 16.80 0.66 3.95
C GLU A 290 17.49 2.01 3.68
N ALA A 291 18.20 2.56 4.66
CA ALA A 291 18.96 3.79 4.51
C ALA A 291 20.03 3.68 3.41
N ILE A 292 20.74 2.54 3.34
CA ILE A 292 21.72 2.25 2.30
C ILE A 292 21.03 2.21 0.93
N ARG A 293 19.91 1.48 0.81
CA ARG A 293 19.14 1.37 -0.44
C ARG A 293 18.71 2.73 -0.96
N TYR A 294 18.02 3.53 -0.13
CA TYR A 294 17.55 4.85 -0.55
C TYR A 294 18.70 5.80 -0.88
N ALA A 295 19.78 5.79 -0.10
CA ALA A 295 20.93 6.65 -0.39
C ALA A 295 21.64 6.27 -1.70
N SER A 296 21.73 4.97 -2.02
CA SER A 296 22.21 4.49 -3.32
C SER A 296 21.31 4.97 -4.46
N SER A 297 19.98 4.77 -4.35
CA SER A 297 19.04 5.27 -5.36
C SER A 297 19.07 6.78 -5.54
N ALA A 298 19.38 7.54 -4.48
CA ALA A 298 19.63 8.97 -4.59
C ALA A 298 20.92 9.24 -5.41
N LEU A 299 22.02 8.54 -5.13
CA LEU A 299 23.29 8.73 -5.83
C LEU A 299 23.26 8.31 -7.31
N ASP A 300 22.37 7.39 -7.67
CA ASP A 300 22.14 6.96 -9.05
C ASP A 300 21.34 7.99 -9.90
N ALA A 301 20.67 8.96 -9.24
CA ALA A 301 19.86 9.96 -9.94
C ALA A 301 20.75 10.94 -10.76
N PRO A 302 20.42 11.21 -12.04
CA PRO A 302 21.14 12.19 -12.87
C PRO A 302 21.07 13.61 -12.28
N ALA A 303 22.11 14.41 -12.51
CA ALA A 303 22.16 15.84 -12.21
C ALA A 303 21.81 16.26 -10.76
N THR A 304 22.74 16.01 -9.83
CA THR A 304 22.66 16.47 -8.44
C THR A 304 23.85 17.37 -8.10
N SER A 305 23.65 18.32 -7.18
CA SER A 305 24.72 19.22 -6.74
C SER A 305 25.77 18.48 -5.88
N ASP A 306 27.02 18.95 -5.86
CA ASP A 306 28.07 18.38 -5.00
C ASP A 306 27.66 18.36 -3.53
N ALA A 307 26.97 19.40 -3.07
CA ALA A 307 26.47 19.48 -1.70
C ALA A 307 25.41 18.41 -1.38
N ASP A 308 24.57 18.08 -2.35
CA ASP A 308 23.54 17.06 -2.19
C ASP A 308 24.11 15.65 -2.32
N ARG A 309 25.03 15.43 -3.26
CA ARG A 309 25.81 14.19 -3.36
C ARG A 309 26.58 13.92 -2.06
N ALA A 310 27.23 14.95 -1.49
CA ALA A 310 27.90 14.83 -0.20
C ALA A 310 26.97 14.35 0.92
N LYS A 311 25.75 14.89 1.01
CA LYS A 311 24.74 14.44 1.99
C LYS A 311 24.33 12.99 1.76
N ALA A 312 24.08 12.59 0.53
CA ALA A 312 23.66 11.23 0.20
C ALA A 312 24.79 10.21 0.49
N SER A 313 26.02 10.51 0.06
CA SER A 313 27.21 9.72 0.40
C SER A 313 27.42 9.63 1.91
N TYR A 314 27.30 10.75 2.63
CA TYR A 314 27.40 10.73 4.09
C TYR A 314 26.33 9.82 4.73
N ARG A 315 25.07 9.92 4.29
CA ARG A 315 23.96 9.08 4.80
C ARG A 315 24.24 7.60 4.54
N ARG A 316 24.70 7.24 3.33
CA ARG A 316 25.04 5.86 2.97
C ARG A 316 26.21 5.34 3.81
N GLY A 317 27.30 6.10 3.87
CA GLY A 317 28.49 5.75 4.66
C GLY A 317 28.18 5.60 6.15
N PHE A 318 27.41 6.54 6.72
CA PHE A 318 26.92 6.46 8.10
C PHE A 318 26.12 5.18 8.36
N ALA A 319 25.24 4.78 7.43
CA ALA A 319 24.48 3.55 7.53
C ALA A 319 25.38 2.30 7.41
N HIS A 320 26.37 2.28 6.51
CA HIS A 320 27.36 1.19 6.39
C HIS A 320 28.17 0.99 7.67
N VAL A 321 28.58 2.07 8.36
CA VAL A 321 29.25 1.97 9.68
C VAL A 321 28.40 1.17 10.66
N ARG A 322 27.09 1.40 10.67
CA ARG A 322 26.13 0.75 11.59
C ARG A 322 25.74 -0.65 11.12
N ALA A 323 25.77 -0.90 9.81
CA ALA A 323 25.68 -2.22 9.21
C ALA A 323 26.98 -3.06 9.37
N LYS A 324 28.05 -2.47 9.93
CA LYS A 324 29.38 -3.10 10.12
C LYS A 324 30.11 -3.42 8.81
N ASP A 325 29.79 -2.68 7.75
CA ASP A 325 30.49 -2.71 6.47
C ASP A 325 31.50 -1.56 6.42
N GLU A 326 32.70 -1.82 6.96
CA GLU A 326 33.74 -0.80 7.15
C GLU A 326 34.34 -0.32 5.83
N GLU A 327 34.46 -1.19 4.83
CA GLU A 327 35.04 -0.86 3.52
C GLU A 327 34.12 0.06 2.72
N ALA A 328 32.83 -0.28 2.63
CA ALA A 328 31.86 0.58 1.98
C ALA A 328 31.71 1.91 2.73
N ALA A 329 31.71 1.88 4.07
CA ALA A 329 31.64 3.09 4.89
C ALA A 329 32.80 4.07 4.61
N LEU A 330 34.03 3.57 4.52
CA LEU A 330 35.19 4.40 4.21
C LEU A 330 35.07 5.04 2.82
N THR A 331 34.71 4.24 1.81
CA THR A 331 34.53 4.71 0.44
C THR A 331 33.54 5.86 0.36
N ASP A 332 32.37 5.71 1.00
CA ASP A 332 31.32 6.72 0.98
C ASP A 332 31.66 7.98 1.79
N LEU A 333 32.30 7.83 2.96
CA LEU A 333 32.67 8.96 3.81
C LEU A 333 33.83 9.76 3.21
N GLU A 334 34.75 9.11 2.50
CA GLU A 334 35.80 9.79 1.74
C GLU A 334 35.22 10.60 0.58
N GLU A 335 34.27 10.04 -0.16
CA GLU A 335 33.57 10.78 -1.22
C GLU A 335 32.77 11.96 -0.65
N ALA A 336 32.05 11.75 0.47
CA ALA A 336 31.35 12.83 1.15
C ALA A 336 32.30 13.96 1.58
N HIS A 337 33.47 13.62 2.13
CA HIS A 337 34.47 14.60 2.55
C HIS A 337 35.11 15.30 1.35
N ARG A 338 35.35 14.59 0.24
CA ARG A 338 35.88 15.18 -1.00
C ARG A 338 34.93 16.25 -1.55
N LEU A 339 33.63 16.00 -1.50
CA LEU A 339 32.58 16.90 -1.99
C LEU A 339 32.26 18.04 -1.00
N ALA A 340 32.42 17.81 0.31
CA ALA A 340 32.14 18.79 1.37
C ALA A 340 33.24 18.80 2.45
N PRO A 341 34.47 19.28 2.14
CA PRO A 341 35.61 19.17 3.04
C PRO A 341 35.51 20.04 4.30
N SER A 342 34.68 21.07 4.28
CA SER A 342 34.41 21.95 5.43
C SER A 342 33.29 21.44 6.34
N ASP A 343 32.62 20.34 6.00
CA ASP A 343 31.58 19.76 6.85
C ASP A 343 32.22 19.03 8.04
N ALA A 344 32.04 19.60 9.24
CA ALA A 344 32.61 19.08 10.47
C ALA A 344 32.03 17.70 10.85
N VAL A 345 30.78 17.42 10.49
CA VAL A 345 30.11 16.14 10.81
C VAL A 345 30.70 15.03 9.95
N VAL A 346 30.87 15.28 8.65
CA VAL A 346 31.50 14.33 7.72
C VAL A 346 32.94 14.05 8.15
N SER A 347 33.70 15.11 8.44
CA SER A 347 35.11 15.01 8.83
C SER A 347 35.29 14.21 10.13
N HIS A 348 34.43 14.44 11.12
CA HIS A 348 34.45 13.71 12.38
C HIS A 348 34.12 12.22 12.20
N GLU A 349 33.06 11.88 11.47
CA GLU A 349 32.66 10.48 11.24
C GLU A 349 33.77 9.72 10.47
N LEU A 350 34.33 10.33 9.41
CA LEU A 350 35.42 9.73 8.63
C LEU A 350 36.65 9.44 9.50
N ALA A 351 37.06 10.41 10.34
CA ALA A 351 38.21 10.23 11.24
C ALA A 351 38.00 9.09 12.24
N ALA A 352 36.77 8.95 12.77
CA ALA A 352 36.41 7.87 13.68
C ALA A 352 36.51 6.50 13.00
N VAL A 353 35.99 6.37 11.77
CA VAL A 353 36.06 5.11 11.00
C VAL A 353 37.50 4.76 10.63
N LYS A 354 38.30 5.73 10.17
CA LYS A 354 39.73 5.53 9.86
C LYS A 354 40.53 5.05 11.06
N THR A 355 40.28 5.62 12.24
CA THR A 355 40.94 5.20 13.48
C THR A 355 40.61 3.76 13.84
N LYS A 356 39.33 3.36 13.69
CA LYS A 356 38.87 2.00 13.96
C LYS A 356 39.45 0.98 12.97
N ALA A 357 39.45 1.31 11.68
CA ALA A 357 40.02 0.47 10.64
C ALA A 357 41.53 0.24 10.85
N ALA A 358 42.28 1.30 11.20
CA ALA A 358 43.70 1.19 11.52
C ALA A 358 43.97 0.30 12.74
N ALA A 359 43.17 0.43 13.79
CA ALA A 359 43.28 -0.41 14.99
C ALA A 359 42.98 -1.89 14.67
N ARG A 360 42.01 -2.17 13.80
CA ARG A 360 41.68 -3.52 13.33
C ARG A 360 42.83 -4.13 12.51
N ALA A 361 43.35 -3.41 11.53
CA ALA A 361 44.47 -3.86 10.71
C ALA A 361 45.73 -4.15 11.56
N ALA A 362 46.00 -3.33 12.58
CA ALA A 362 47.09 -3.57 13.53
C ALA A 362 46.88 -4.87 14.33
N LYS A 363 45.65 -5.13 14.78
CA LYS A 363 45.29 -6.36 15.51
C LYS A 363 45.41 -7.60 14.63
N GLU A 364 44.94 -7.54 13.38
CA GLU A 364 45.04 -8.63 12.40
C GLU A 364 46.50 -8.94 12.07
N LYS A 365 47.33 -7.92 11.84
CA LYS A 365 48.77 -8.08 11.62
C LYS A 365 49.47 -8.70 12.83
N ALA A 366 49.11 -8.30 14.05
CA ALA A 366 49.66 -8.88 15.28
C ALA A 366 49.23 -10.35 15.47
N ALA A 367 47.98 -10.70 15.14
CA ALA A 367 47.49 -12.07 15.18
C ALA A 367 48.20 -12.94 14.14
N TYR A 368 48.33 -12.48 12.89
CA TYR A 368 49.05 -13.16 11.84
C TYR A 368 50.51 -13.44 12.27
N LYS A 369 51.20 -12.44 12.82
CA LYS A 369 52.57 -12.61 13.33
C LYS A 369 52.68 -13.71 14.40
N LYS A 370 51.65 -13.91 15.25
CA LYS A 370 51.61 -14.98 16.27
C LYS A 370 51.32 -16.37 15.70
N PHE A 371 50.67 -16.47 14.55
CA PHE A 371 50.39 -17.77 13.90
C PHE A 371 51.61 -18.33 13.15
N PHE A 372 52.55 -17.46 12.75
CA PHE A 372 53.77 -17.83 12.03
C PHE A 372 55.05 -17.71 12.87
N SER A 373 54.90 -17.47 14.18
CA SER A 373 55.97 -17.51 15.19
C SER A 373 55.75 -18.69 16.11
#